data_AF-A0A5C8TY42-F1
#
_entry.id   AF-A0A5C8TY42-F1
#
_cell.length_a   1.000
_cell.length_b   1.000
_cell.length_c   1.000
_cell.angle_alpha   90.00
_cell.angle_beta   90.00
_cell.angle_gamma   90.00
#
_symmetry.space_group_name_H-M   'P 1'
#
loop_
_entity.id
_entity.type
_entity.pdbx_description
1 polymer ?
#
loop_
_entity_poly.entity_id
_entity_poly.type
_entity_poly.pdbx_seq_one_letter_code
_entity_poly.pdbx_strand_id
1 'polypeptide(L)'
;MHTGFRSIRSTDMTSVASSTAECRRVAAAHVEAARQHAAAADAHATAAEMHFEARQDGDADLQLEAQDASADAAAQTGTAIEASEFTGECILAIRDAGREADEAVRLAEDGEDPRDAHTAAARHHAAVVQRHAEAIEVREPDSENAEDARAEAESAALRAVDAAATLQAAILG
;
A
#
# COMPACT_ATOMS: atom_id res chain seq x y z
N MET A 1 37.87 48.45 -32.95
CA MET A 1 38.09 47.19 -32.21
C MET A 1 37.34 47.29 -30.88
N HIS A 2 36.20 46.62 -30.72
CA HIS A 2 35.59 46.35 -29.40
C HIS A 2 34.74 45.08 -29.58
N THR A 3 35.31 43.94 -29.21
CA THR A 3 34.65 42.64 -29.21
C THR A 3 33.76 42.53 -27.98
N GLY A 4 32.44 42.50 -28.21
CA GLY A 4 31.44 42.26 -27.18
C GLY A 4 31.57 40.84 -26.62
N PHE A 5 31.99 40.75 -25.37
CA PHE A 5 32.10 39.52 -24.60
C PHE A 5 30.68 39.02 -24.27
N ARG A 6 30.24 37.94 -24.93
CA ARG A 6 29.00 37.24 -24.58
C ARG A 6 29.19 36.57 -23.22
N SER A 7 28.50 37.11 -22.21
CA SER A 7 28.32 36.47 -20.91
C SER A 7 27.65 35.11 -21.11
N ILE A 8 28.40 34.05 -20.85
CA ILE A 8 27.92 32.68 -20.82
C ILE A 8 27.03 32.59 -19.58
N ARG A 9 25.72 32.40 -19.80
CA ARG A 9 24.78 32.06 -18.73
C ARG A 9 25.29 30.79 -18.06
N SER A 10 25.84 30.93 -16.86
CA SER A 10 26.04 29.85 -15.91
C SER A 10 24.65 29.36 -15.51
N THR A 11 24.09 28.43 -16.26
CA THR A 11 22.91 27.67 -15.85
C THR A 11 23.26 26.90 -14.59
N ASP A 12 22.59 27.25 -13.50
CA ASP A 12 22.64 26.64 -12.18
C ASP A 12 22.62 25.10 -12.24
N MET A 13 23.81 24.48 -12.21
CA MET A 13 23.92 23.03 -12.01
C MET A 13 23.39 22.60 -10.63
N THR A 14 23.34 23.54 -9.68
CA THR A 14 22.76 23.37 -8.34
C THR A 14 21.24 23.18 -8.38
N SER A 15 20.53 23.78 -9.34
CA SER A 15 19.06 23.66 -9.46
C SER A 15 18.64 22.28 -9.98
N VAL A 16 19.38 21.73 -10.96
CA VAL A 16 19.08 20.43 -11.56
C VAL A 16 19.45 19.27 -10.62
N ALA A 17 20.55 19.39 -9.88
CA ALA A 17 20.94 18.40 -8.86
C ALA A 17 19.97 18.36 -7.66
N SER A 18 19.40 19.51 -7.28
CA SER A 18 18.37 19.59 -6.23
C SER A 18 17.07 18.90 -6.66
N SER A 19 16.65 19.12 -7.91
CA SER A 19 15.44 18.50 -8.48
C SER A 19 15.54 16.97 -8.58
N THR A 20 16.71 16.42 -8.95
CA THR A 20 16.90 14.96 -9.06
C THR A 20 17.06 14.26 -7.71
N ALA A 21 17.61 14.92 -6.69
CA ALA A 21 17.65 14.37 -5.33
C ALA A 21 16.26 14.35 -4.68
N GLU A 22 15.43 15.35 -4.96
CA GLU A 22 14.04 15.43 -4.49
C GLU A 22 13.15 14.38 -5.16
N CYS A 23 13.24 14.23 -6.49
CA CYS A 23 12.55 13.16 -7.23
C CYS A 23 12.87 11.77 -6.64
N ARG A 24 14.15 11.48 -6.37
CA ARG A 24 14.58 10.22 -5.73
C ARG A 24 13.98 9.99 -4.37
N ARG A 25 13.96 11.03 -3.53
CA ARG A 25 13.38 10.93 -2.18
C ARG A 25 11.89 10.61 -2.25
N VAL A 26 11.17 11.25 -3.17
CA VAL A 26 9.74 11.01 -3.33
C VAL A 26 9.49 9.62 -3.92
N ALA A 27 10.26 9.18 -4.92
CA ALA A 27 10.15 7.83 -5.46
C ALA A 27 10.37 6.76 -4.38
N ALA A 28 11.40 6.92 -3.54
CA ALA A 28 11.65 6.01 -2.41
C ALA A 28 10.48 5.99 -1.41
N ALA A 29 9.84 7.12 -1.15
CA ALA A 29 8.65 7.16 -0.29
C ALA A 29 7.46 6.42 -0.90
N HIS A 30 7.29 6.49 -2.22
CA HIS A 30 6.27 5.70 -2.91
C HIS A 30 6.52 4.19 -2.82
N VAL A 31 7.77 3.75 -2.88
CA VAL A 31 8.13 2.32 -2.68
C VAL A 31 7.75 1.86 -1.29
N GLU A 32 8.12 2.65 -0.28
CA GLU A 32 7.82 2.30 1.10
C GLU A 32 6.31 2.25 1.33
N ALA A 33 5.57 3.25 0.85
CA ALA A 33 4.11 3.24 0.88
C ALA A 33 3.51 2.02 0.18
N ALA A 34 4.01 1.67 -1.02
CA ALA A 34 3.58 0.49 -1.76
C ALA A 34 3.81 -0.81 -0.97
N ARG A 35 4.97 -0.96 -0.33
CA ARG A 35 5.29 -2.13 0.51
C ARG A 35 4.36 -2.24 1.71
N GLN A 36 4.16 -1.14 2.44
CA GLN A 36 3.31 -1.15 3.63
C GLN A 36 1.85 -1.42 3.27
N HIS A 37 1.37 -0.86 2.16
CA HIS A 37 0.03 -1.18 1.65
C HIS A 37 -0.10 -2.64 1.21
N ALA A 38 0.92 -3.24 0.61
CA ALA A 38 0.90 -4.68 0.31
C ALA A 38 0.88 -5.54 1.57
N ALA A 39 1.68 -5.19 2.60
CA ALA A 39 1.67 -5.90 3.87
C ALA A 39 0.30 -5.81 4.57
N ALA A 40 -0.35 -4.64 4.53
CA ALA A 40 -1.71 -4.47 5.03
C ALA A 40 -2.74 -5.31 4.25
N ALA A 41 -2.62 -5.37 2.91
CA ALA A 41 -3.48 -6.22 2.10
C ALA A 41 -3.33 -7.71 2.43
N ASP A 42 -2.09 -8.20 2.57
CA ASP A 42 -1.79 -9.58 2.95
C ASP A 42 -2.36 -9.88 4.35
N ALA A 43 -2.16 -8.98 5.32
CA ALA A 43 -2.69 -9.14 6.68
C ALA A 43 -4.23 -9.21 6.71
N HIS A 44 -4.92 -8.37 5.93
CA HIS A 44 -6.38 -8.44 5.82
C HIS A 44 -6.87 -9.73 5.15
N ALA A 45 -6.15 -10.24 4.14
CA ALA A 45 -6.47 -11.52 3.53
C ALA A 45 -6.34 -12.66 4.53
N THR A 46 -5.22 -12.72 5.27
CA THR A 46 -5.00 -13.71 6.33
C THR A 46 -6.07 -13.63 7.43
N ALA A 47 -6.40 -12.43 7.91
CA ALA A 47 -7.43 -12.28 8.93
C ALA A 47 -8.80 -12.84 8.46
N ALA A 48 -9.16 -12.59 7.21
CA ALA A 48 -10.42 -13.10 6.66
C ALA A 48 -10.42 -14.64 6.45
N GLU A 49 -9.27 -15.22 6.08
CA GLU A 49 -9.09 -16.68 6.03
C GLU A 49 -9.24 -17.30 7.42
N MET A 50 -8.60 -16.72 8.44
CA MET A 50 -8.73 -17.19 9.82
C MET A 50 -10.18 -17.11 10.32
N HIS A 51 -10.91 -16.04 10.01
CA HIS A 51 -12.35 -15.94 10.32
C HIS A 51 -13.19 -17.00 9.61
N PHE A 52 -12.82 -17.40 8.39
CA PHE A 52 -13.49 -18.48 7.68
C PHE A 52 -13.24 -19.84 8.34
N GLU A 53 -11.98 -20.15 8.68
CA GLU A 53 -11.58 -21.37 9.37
C GLU A 53 -12.23 -21.47 10.75
N ALA A 54 -12.13 -20.40 11.55
CA ALA A 54 -12.72 -20.32 12.88
C ALA A 54 -14.24 -20.53 12.87
N ARG A 55 -14.93 -20.08 11.81
CA ARG A 55 -16.38 -20.28 11.66
C ARG A 55 -16.75 -21.71 11.24
N GLN A 56 -15.93 -22.38 10.44
CA GLN A 56 -16.19 -23.77 10.04
C GLN A 56 -16.03 -24.74 11.20
N ASP A 57 -14.97 -24.57 11.98
CA ASP A 57 -14.65 -25.49 13.08
C ASP A 57 -15.42 -25.17 14.36
N GLY A 58 -15.86 -23.90 14.51
CA GLY A 58 -16.58 -23.43 15.69
C GLY A 58 -15.74 -23.45 16.97
N ASP A 59 -14.41 -23.51 16.82
CA ASP A 59 -13.44 -23.50 17.91
C ASP A 59 -13.28 -22.07 18.46
N ALA A 60 -13.47 -21.92 19.77
CA ALA A 60 -13.34 -20.63 20.44
C ALA A 60 -11.90 -20.11 20.43
N ASP A 61 -10.90 -20.99 20.41
CA ASP A 61 -9.49 -20.58 20.35
C ASP A 61 -9.18 -20.00 18.96
N LEU A 62 -9.70 -20.62 17.89
CA LEU A 62 -9.57 -20.09 16.52
C LEU A 62 -10.29 -18.74 16.34
N GLN A 63 -11.42 -18.53 17.03
CA GLN A 63 -12.12 -17.23 17.01
C GLN A 63 -11.28 -16.12 17.65
N LEU A 64 -10.59 -16.41 18.75
CA LEU A 64 -9.67 -15.47 19.38
C LEU A 64 -8.46 -15.17 18.47
N GLU A 65 -7.88 -16.20 17.85
CA GLU A 65 -6.78 -16.01 16.90
C GLU A 65 -7.20 -15.16 15.68
N ALA A 66 -8.41 -15.36 15.16
CA ALA A 66 -8.95 -14.55 14.07
C ALA A 66 -9.20 -13.08 14.48
N GLN A 67 -9.63 -12.84 15.72
CA GLN A 67 -9.75 -11.49 16.27
C GLN A 67 -8.38 -10.81 16.41
N ASP A 68 -7.37 -11.51 16.93
CA ASP A 68 -5.99 -10.99 17.03
C ASP A 68 -5.45 -10.63 15.63
N ALA A 69 -5.68 -11.49 14.63
CA ALA A 69 -5.30 -11.20 13.24
C ALA A 69 -6.01 -9.95 12.67
N SER A 70 -7.25 -9.69 13.11
CA SER A 70 -8.00 -8.49 12.72
C SER A 70 -7.36 -7.22 13.28
N ALA A 71 -6.93 -7.26 14.55
CA ALA A 71 -6.22 -6.16 15.20
C ALA A 71 -4.86 -5.90 14.56
N ASP A 72 -4.12 -6.97 14.23
CA ASP A 72 -2.84 -6.87 13.51
C ASP A 72 -3.02 -6.24 12.12
N ALA A 73 -4.04 -6.66 11.37
CA ALA A 73 -4.33 -6.07 10.06
C ALA A 73 -4.68 -4.58 10.14
N ALA A 74 -5.43 -4.16 11.17
CA ALA A 74 -5.71 -2.75 11.43
C ALA A 74 -4.42 -1.96 11.79
N ALA A 75 -3.51 -2.55 12.57
CA ALA A 75 -2.22 -1.92 12.87
C ALA A 75 -1.34 -1.78 11.62
N GLN A 76 -1.33 -2.78 10.72
CA GLN A 76 -0.67 -2.70 9.42
C GLN A 76 -1.29 -1.59 8.54
N THR A 77 -2.62 -1.44 8.58
CA THR A 77 -3.31 -0.35 7.89
C THR A 77 -2.85 1.01 8.40
N GLY A 78 -2.74 1.20 9.73
CA GLY A 78 -2.18 2.41 10.33
C GLY A 78 -0.76 2.71 9.83
N THR A 79 0.10 1.70 9.79
CA THR A 79 1.49 1.82 9.30
C THR A 79 1.52 2.21 7.82
N ALA A 80 0.63 1.65 7.00
CA ALA A 80 0.54 1.97 5.59
C ALA A 80 0.02 3.38 5.33
N ILE A 81 -0.93 3.87 6.14
CA ILE A 81 -1.40 5.26 6.11
C ILE A 81 -0.25 6.21 6.41
N GLU A 82 0.51 5.96 7.50
CA GLU A 82 1.65 6.78 7.90
C GLU A 82 2.72 6.85 6.79
N ALA A 83 3.04 5.71 6.16
CA ALA A 83 3.99 5.65 5.05
C ALA A 83 3.57 6.50 3.84
N SER A 84 2.26 6.65 3.63
CA SER A 84 1.69 7.42 2.53
C SER A 84 1.58 8.92 2.80
N GLU A 85 1.66 9.38 4.04
CA GLU A 85 1.52 10.80 4.41
C GLU A 85 2.49 11.71 3.66
N PHE A 86 3.72 11.25 3.46
CA PHE A 86 4.76 12.00 2.78
C PHE A 86 4.46 12.20 1.28
N THR A 87 3.73 11.26 0.66
CA THR A 87 3.44 11.28 -0.77
C THR A 87 2.21 12.12 -1.10
N GLY A 88 1.23 12.17 -0.19
CA GLY A 88 -0.03 12.89 -0.39
C GLY A 88 -0.91 12.35 -1.52
N GLU A 89 -0.50 11.27 -2.18
CA GLU A 89 -1.27 10.61 -3.23
C GLU A 89 -2.25 9.60 -2.61
N CYS A 90 -3.25 9.19 -3.38
CA CYS A 90 -4.16 8.09 -2.99
C CYS A 90 -5.04 8.33 -1.75
N ILE A 91 -5.08 9.54 -1.18
CA ILE A 91 -5.76 9.87 0.11
C ILE A 91 -7.17 9.29 0.21
N LEU A 92 -7.99 9.37 -0.85
CA LEU A 92 -9.35 8.83 -0.81
C LEU A 92 -9.36 7.31 -0.66
N ALA A 93 -8.53 6.60 -1.43
CA ALA A 93 -8.45 5.14 -1.36
C ALA A 93 -7.82 4.65 -0.05
N ILE A 94 -6.87 5.40 0.49
CA ILE A 94 -6.26 5.16 1.81
C ILE A 94 -7.31 5.32 2.92
N ARG A 95 -8.15 6.35 2.84
CA ARG A 95 -9.26 6.55 3.79
C ARG A 95 -10.32 5.45 3.70
N ASP A 96 -10.65 5.02 2.48
CA ASP A 96 -11.56 3.90 2.31
C ASP A 96 -10.97 2.62 2.91
N ALA A 97 -9.69 2.33 2.68
CA ALA A 97 -9.01 1.19 3.31
C ALA A 97 -9.07 1.25 4.85
N GLY A 98 -8.75 2.41 5.44
CA GLY A 98 -8.84 2.62 6.89
C GLY A 98 -10.25 2.41 7.44
N ARG A 99 -11.27 2.94 6.77
CA ARG A 99 -12.68 2.76 7.16
C ARG A 99 -13.10 1.29 7.12
N GLU A 100 -12.74 0.56 6.06
CA GLU A 100 -13.07 -0.87 5.96
C GLU A 100 -12.29 -1.72 6.99
N ALA A 101 -11.05 -1.33 7.32
CA ALA A 101 -10.26 -1.99 8.36
C ALA A 101 -10.89 -1.81 9.76
N ASP A 102 -11.27 -0.57 10.11
CA ASP A 102 -11.95 -0.26 11.37
C ASP A 102 -13.29 -1.01 11.48
N GLU A 103 -14.05 -1.07 10.38
CA GLU A 103 -15.32 -1.80 10.33
C GLU A 103 -15.10 -3.30 10.53
N ALA A 104 -14.06 -3.89 9.93
CA ALA A 104 -13.76 -5.30 10.11
C ALA A 104 -13.42 -5.64 11.58
N VAL A 105 -12.64 -4.80 12.26
CA VAL A 105 -12.37 -4.96 13.70
C VAL A 105 -13.66 -4.88 14.51
N ARG A 106 -14.49 -3.86 14.25
CA ARG A 106 -15.77 -3.69 14.95
C ARG A 106 -16.68 -4.91 14.77
N LEU A 107 -16.82 -5.42 13.55
CA LEU A 107 -17.61 -6.61 13.25
C LEU A 107 -17.09 -7.83 14.01
N ALA A 108 -15.77 -8.02 14.05
CA ALA A 108 -15.14 -9.12 14.78
C ALA A 108 -15.37 -9.03 16.30
N GLU A 109 -15.31 -7.82 16.88
CA GLU A 109 -15.59 -7.57 18.31
C GLU A 109 -17.06 -7.80 18.67
N ASP A 110 -17.97 -7.43 17.76
CA ASP A 110 -19.43 -7.62 17.93
C ASP A 110 -19.86 -9.08 17.68
N GLY A 111 -18.94 -9.96 17.24
CA GLY A 111 -19.23 -11.34 16.88
C GLY A 111 -20.01 -11.49 15.56
N GLU A 112 -19.97 -10.46 14.72
CA GLU A 112 -20.48 -10.48 13.34
C GLU A 112 -19.40 -11.02 12.39
N ASP A 113 -19.73 -11.14 11.09
CA ASP A 113 -18.79 -11.69 10.08
C ASP A 113 -17.97 -10.57 9.43
N PRO A 114 -16.66 -10.44 9.72
CA PRO A 114 -15.84 -9.34 9.21
C PRO A 114 -15.23 -9.59 7.83
N ARG A 115 -15.46 -10.78 7.23
CA ARG A 115 -14.73 -11.22 6.02
C ARG A 115 -14.92 -10.29 4.83
N ASP A 116 -16.13 -9.78 4.63
CA ASP A 116 -16.42 -8.85 3.53
C ASP A 116 -15.67 -7.52 3.72
N ALA A 117 -15.61 -7.00 4.95
CA ALA A 117 -14.89 -5.77 5.29
C ALA A 117 -13.37 -5.96 5.13
N HIS A 118 -12.80 -7.07 5.60
CA HIS A 118 -11.40 -7.41 5.33
C HIS A 118 -11.09 -7.56 3.83
N THR A 119 -11.97 -8.21 3.07
CA THR A 119 -11.83 -8.32 1.60
C THR A 119 -11.84 -6.94 0.94
N ALA A 120 -12.72 -6.04 1.37
CA ALA A 120 -12.79 -4.68 0.87
C ALA A 120 -11.52 -3.89 1.21
N ALA A 121 -11.04 -3.96 2.46
CA ALA A 121 -9.80 -3.33 2.89
C ALA A 121 -8.58 -3.81 2.06
N ALA A 122 -8.45 -5.13 1.88
CA ALA A 122 -7.38 -5.72 1.07
C ALA A 122 -7.40 -5.20 -0.38
N ARG A 123 -8.58 -5.08 -1.00
CA ARG A 123 -8.73 -4.52 -2.36
C ARG A 123 -8.35 -3.04 -2.42
N HIS A 124 -8.77 -2.25 -1.44
CA HIS A 124 -8.40 -0.83 -1.39
C HIS A 124 -6.88 -0.67 -1.27
N HIS A 125 -6.24 -1.44 -0.41
CA HIS A 125 -4.79 -1.46 -0.32
C HIS A 125 -4.12 -1.89 -1.62
N ALA A 126 -4.55 -2.99 -2.26
CA ALA A 126 -4.03 -3.42 -3.55
C ALA A 126 -4.13 -2.30 -4.62
N ALA A 127 -5.25 -1.59 -4.67
CA ALA A 127 -5.43 -0.45 -5.58
C ALA A 127 -4.50 0.73 -5.26
N VAL A 128 -4.20 0.97 -3.98
CA VAL A 128 -3.24 2.00 -3.57
C VAL A 128 -1.82 1.61 -3.98
N VAL A 129 -1.42 0.34 -3.80
CA VAL A 129 -0.10 -0.16 -4.26
C VAL A 129 0.10 0.11 -5.75
N GLN A 130 -0.90 -0.22 -6.58
CA GLN A 130 -0.83 0.02 -8.04
C GLN A 130 -0.59 1.50 -8.36
N ARG A 131 -1.28 2.42 -7.68
CA ARG A 131 -1.09 3.85 -7.89
C ARG A 131 0.29 4.34 -7.45
N HIS A 132 0.86 3.79 -6.37
CA HIS A 132 2.24 4.12 -6.02
C HIS A 132 3.24 3.63 -7.06
N ALA A 133 3.02 2.45 -7.64
CA ALA A 133 3.84 1.94 -8.75
C ALA A 133 3.77 2.87 -9.97
N GLU A 134 2.57 3.32 -10.36
CA GLU A 134 2.39 4.29 -11.45
C GLU A 134 3.08 5.63 -11.17
N ALA A 135 3.04 6.11 -9.93
CA ALA A 135 3.66 7.37 -9.53
C ALA A 135 5.20 7.31 -9.50
N ILE A 136 5.79 6.14 -9.26
CA ILE A 136 7.24 5.91 -9.38
C ILE A 136 7.67 6.07 -10.84
N GLU A 137 6.96 5.43 -11.78
CA GLU A 137 7.22 5.48 -13.22
C GLU A 137 7.28 6.92 -13.75
N VAL A 138 6.35 7.77 -13.30
CA VAL A 138 6.29 9.17 -13.74
C VAL A 138 7.48 10.00 -13.23
N ARG A 139 7.98 9.71 -12.04
CA ARG A 139 9.02 10.54 -11.40
C ARG A 139 10.43 10.17 -11.81
N GLU A 140 10.67 8.88 -12.06
CA GLU A 140 11.99 8.37 -12.40
C GLU A 140 11.95 7.42 -13.59
N PRO A 141 11.61 7.94 -14.78
CA PRO A 141 11.64 7.13 -15.99
C PRO A 141 13.07 6.64 -16.25
N ASP A 142 13.21 5.36 -16.59
CA ASP A 142 14.44 4.72 -17.04
C ASP A 142 15.63 4.76 -16.04
N SER A 143 15.37 4.87 -14.73
CA SER A 143 16.41 4.77 -13.68
C SER A 143 16.45 3.39 -13.04
N GLU A 144 17.65 2.79 -12.87
CA GLU A 144 17.83 1.47 -12.22
C GLU A 144 17.17 1.39 -10.83
N ASN A 145 17.36 2.43 -9.99
CA ASN A 145 16.71 2.47 -8.67
C ASN A 145 15.19 2.57 -8.76
N ALA A 146 14.68 3.20 -9.82
CA ALA A 146 13.25 3.34 -10.06
C ALA A 146 12.65 2.06 -10.65
N GLU A 147 13.41 1.33 -11.47
CA GLU A 147 13.05 0.01 -11.97
C GLU A 147 12.95 -1.00 -10.81
N ASP A 148 13.91 -0.99 -9.88
CA ASP A 148 13.86 -1.83 -8.68
C ASP A 148 12.67 -1.46 -7.78
N ALA A 149 12.52 -0.16 -7.51
CA ALA A 149 11.39 0.42 -6.80
C ALA A 149 10.03 0.03 -7.41
N ARG A 150 9.91 0.13 -8.73
CA ARG A 150 8.72 -0.21 -9.50
C ARG A 150 8.46 -1.70 -9.48
N ALA A 151 9.48 -2.52 -9.78
CA ALA A 151 9.36 -3.97 -9.76
C ALA A 151 8.94 -4.49 -8.39
N GLU A 152 9.44 -3.86 -7.33
CA GLU A 152 9.05 -4.19 -5.97
C GLU A 152 7.62 -3.76 -5.65
N ALA A 153 7.20 -2.56 -6.04
CA ALA A 153 5.82 -2.10 -5.90
C ALA A 153 4.84 -2.96 -6.73
N GLU A 154 5.20 -3.32 -7.97
CA GLU A 154 4.42 -4.22 -8.84
C GLU A 154 4.32 -5.63 -8.25
N SER A 155 5.43 -6.17 -7.74
CA SER A 155 5.44 -7.45 -7.01
C SER A 155 4.54 -7.41 -5.77
N ALA A 156 4.59 -6.31 -5.01
CA ALA A 156 3.70 -6.10 -3.88
C ALA A 156 2.22 -6.00 -4.31
N ALA A 157 1.94 -5.35 -5.45
CA ALA A 157 0.59 -5.22 -5.99
C ALA A 157 0.03 -6.57 -6.42
N LEU A 158 0.85 -7.42 -7.07
CA LEU A 158 0.45 -8.76 -7.48
C LEU A 158 0.09 -9.62 -6.26
N ARG A 159 0.94 -9.61 -5.21
CA ARG A 159 0.65 -10.34 -3.96
C ARG A 159 -0.67 -9.90 -3.33
N ALA A 160 -0.90 -8.59 -3.23
CA ALA A 160 -2.14 -8.04 -2.68
C ALA A 160 -3.39 -8.45 -3.50
N VAL A 161 -3.29 -8.45 -4.83
CA VAL A 161 -4.38 -8.90 -5.71
C VAL A 161 -4.63 -10.40 -5.55
N ASP A 162 -3.58 -11.21 -5.53
CA ASP A 162 -3.67 -12.66 -5.35
C ASP A 162 -4.26 -13.04 -3.99
N ALA A 163 -3.86 -12.33 -2.93
CA ALA A 163 -4.39 -12.51 -1.58
C ALA A 163 -5.90 -12.19 -1.52
N ALA A 164 -6.32 -11.05 -2.08
CA ALA A 164 -7.73 -10.68 -2.15
C ALA A 164 -8.57 -11.62 -3.03
N ALA A 165 -7.99 -12.15 -4.12
CA ALA A 165 -8.65 -13.08 -5.02
C ALA A 165 -8.81 -14.48 -4.41
N THR A 166 -7.78 -14.96 -3.71
CA THR A 166 -7.80 -16.24 -2.99
C THR A 166 -8.91 -16.26 -1.95
N LEU A 167 -9.02 -15.18 -1.18
CA LEU A 167 -10.10 -15.00 -0.20
C LEU A 167 -11.49 -15.01 -0.85
N GLN A 168 -11.68 -14.28 -1.96
CA GLN A 168 -12.97 -14.27 -2.63
C GLN A 168 -13.37 -15.65 -3.16
N ALA A 169 -12.40 -16.45 -3.62
CA ALA A 169 -12.64 -17.83 -4.01
C ALA A 169 -13.05 -18.71 -2.81
N ALA A 170 -12.40 -18.53 -1.65
CA ALA A 170 -12.73 -19.26 -0.42
C ALA A 170 -14.13 -18.93 0.11
N ILE A 171 -14.62 -17.70 -0.08
CA ILE A 171 -15.98 -17.29 0.34
C ILE A 171 -17.07 -17.86 -0.58
N LEU A 172 -16.80 -18.02 -1.88
CA LEU A 172 -17.79 -18.44 -2.89
C LEU A 172 -17.85 -19.95 -3.15
N GLY A 173 -16.84 -20.70 -2.71
CA GLY A 173 -16.74 -22.16 -2.87
C GLY A 173 -17.44 -22.92 -1.76
#